data_AF-A0A1I7UG97-F1
#
_entry.id   AF-A0A1I7UG97-F1
#
_cell.length_a   1.000
_cell.length_b   1.000
_cell.length_c   1.000
_cell.angle_alpha   90.00
_cell.angle_beta   90.00
_cell.angle_gamma   90.00
#
_symmetry.space_group_name_H-M   'P 1'
#
loop_
_entity.id
_entity.type
_entity.pdbx_description
1 polymer ?
#
loop_
_entity_poly.entity_id
_entity_poly.type
_entity_poly.pdbx_seq_one_letter_code
_entity_poly.pdbx_strand_id
1 'polypeptide(L)'
;MSYRFIPSVETVRFMNKPVRTEDVEEFIRIHPQLKNVSIEEGLIGHISPISSLYEMERVVLCYFPHSFLHFLQHFKGKIAVFFNEAEEHCYTFLEKWFRGEYSDNLRHVMIQLPLFDHFNDDVYTRFGGKPWNTKTMPKWYPHNEKTYCYEFWTRSFLSCENTFYKKRESDGRIAMLKVTGRRLILLSMG
;
A
#
# COMPACT_ATOMS: atom_id res chain seq x y z
N MET A 1 31.58 1.72 24.81
CA MET A 1 30.41 1.87 23.91
C MET A 1 29.51 0.67 24.11
N SER A 2 28.28 0.86 24.60
CA SER A 2 27.28 -0.21 24.62
C SER A 2 26.47 -0.14 23.33
N TYR A 3 26.49 -1.21 22.54
CA TYR A 3 25.56 -1.38 21.43
C TYR A 3 24.52 -2.41 21.85
N ARG A 4 23.26 -2.14 21.51
CA ARG A 4 22.16 -3.08 21.70
C ARG A 4 22.05 -3.89 20.43
N PHE A 5 22.34 -5.18 20.50
CA PHE A 5 22.09 -6.10 19.38
C PHE A 5 20.59 -6.04 19.04
N ILE A 6 20.26 -5.56 17.84
CA ILE A 6 18.90 -5.63 17.31
C ILE A 6 18.84 -6.98 16.58
N PRO A 7 18.12 -7.99 17.11
CA PRO A 7 18.25 -9.37 16.65
C PRO A 7 17.87 -9.61 15.19
N SER A 8 17.12 -8.66 14.60
CA SER A 8 16.66 -8.74 13.22
C SER A 8 16.20 -7.35 12.77
N VAL A 9 16.80 -6.82 11.71
CA VAL A 9 16.27 -5.64 11.02
C VAL A 9 15.11 -6.11 10.13
N GLU A 10 13.88 -6.08 10.65
CA GLU A 10 12.68 -6.43 9.87
C GLU A 10 12.22 -5.27 8.96
N THR A 11 12.78 -4.07 9.15
CA THR A 11 12.38 -2.86 8.43
C THR A 11 13.60 -2.04 8.02
N VAL A 12 13.61 -1.57 6.78
CA VAL A 12 14.60 -0.62 6.26
C VAL A 12 13.91 0.60 5.66
N ARG A 13 14.56 1.76 5.79
CA ARG A 13 14.16 3.02 5.16
C ARG A 13 15.35 3.61 4.41
N PHE A 14 15.20 3.82 3.11
CA PHE A 14 16.13 4.56 2.27
C PHE A 14 15.65 6.01 2.19
N MET A 15 16.39 6.91 2.83
CA MET A 15 16.02 8.32 3.03
C MET A 15 17.13 9.26 2.54
N ASN A 16 16.80 10.54 2.37
CA ASN A 16 17.70 11.67 2.04
C ASN A 16 18.29 11.71 0.62
N LYS A 17 18.29 10.60 -0.11
CA LYS A 17 18.68 10.57 -1.53
C LYS A 17 18.02 9.41 -2.27
N PRO A 18 17.81 9.54 -3.60
CA PRO A 18 17.41 8.41 -4.42
C PRO A 18 18.38 7.23 -4.26
N VAL A 19 17.85 6.01 -4.26
CA VAL A 19 18.63 4.78 -4.14
C VAL A 19 18.56 3.97 -5.43
N ARG A 20 19.61 3.24 -5.80
CA ARG A 20 19.58 2.38 -6.98
C ARG A 20 18.85 1.08 -6.67
N THR A 21 18.15 0.55 -7.66
CA THR A 21 17.45 -0.74 -7.53
C THR A 21 18.42 -1.86 -7.15
N GLU A 22 19.62 -1.88 -7.74
CA GLU A 22 20.65 -2.88 -7.43
C GLU A 22 21.09 -2.83 -5.95
N ASP A 23 21.21 -1.63 -5.38
CA ASP A 23 21.61 -1.46 -3.97
C ASP A 23 20.50 -1.93 -3.02
N VAL A 24 19.23 -1.72 -3.39
CA VAL A 24 18.08 -2.20 -2.61
C VAL A 24 17.99 -3.72 -2.67
N GLU A 25 18.14 -4.33 -3.85
CA GLU A 25 18.13 -5.79 -4.01
C GLU A 25 19.25 -6.44 -3.21
N GLU A 26 20.47 -5.91 -3.30
CA GLU A 26 21.60 -6.40 -2.54
C GLU A 26 21.36 -6.29 -1.03
N PHE A 27 20.80 -5.17 -0.57
CA PHE A 27 20.44 -4.98 0.83
C PHE A 27 19.41 -6.01 1.33
N ILE A 28 18.36 -6.27 0.55
CA ILE A 28 17.35 -7.28 0.87
C ILE A 28 18.00 -8.67 0.93
N ARG A 29 18.85 -8.99 -0.05
CA ARG A 29 19.54 -10.29 -0.15
C ARG A 29 20.41 -10.60 1.07
N ILE A 30 21.13 -9.61 1.61
CA ILE A 30 21.99 -9.80 2.79
C ILE A 30 21.23 -9.71 4.12
N HIS A 31 19.96 -9.30 4.11
CA HIS A 31 19.07 -9.23 5.28
C HIS A 31 17.80 -10.09 5.07
N PRO A 32 17.90 -11.43 5.09
CA PRO A 32 16.77 -12.34 4.82
C PRO A 32 15.59 -12.22 5.81
N GLN A 33 15.79 -11.59 6.96
CA GLN A 33 14.75 -11.29 7.94
C GLN A 33 13.91 -10.04 7.60
N LEU A 34 14.31 -9.29 6.58
CA LEU A 34 13.68 -8.04 6.19
C LEU A 34 12.29 -8.30 5.63
N LYS A 35 11.30 -7.56 6.14
CA LYS A 35 9.88 -7.70 5.75
C LYS A 35 9.32 -6.40 5.17
N ASN A 36 9.89 -5.27 5.57
CA ASN A 36 9.34 -3.96 5.27
C ASN A 36 10.41 -3.07 4.63
N VAL A 37 10.12 -2.53 3.45
CA VAL A 37 10.98 -1.59 2.74
C VAL A 37 10.26 -0.27 2.54
N SER A 38 10.96 0.84 2.80
CA SER A 38 10.51 2.19 2.47
C SER A 38 11.57 2.91 1.66
N ILE A 39 11.20 3.47 0.53
CA ILE A 39 12.07 4.26 -0.34
C ILE A 39 11.43 5.64 -0.49
N GLU A 40 12.03 6.67 0.11
CA GLU A 40 11.38 7.98 0.29
C GLU A 40 11.76 9.02 -0.77
N GLU A 41 12.93 8.88 -1.36
CA GLU A 41 13.49 9.87 -2.31
C GLU A 41 13.57 9.32 -3.74
N GLY A 42 12.78 8.27 -4.04
CA GLY A 42 12.76 7.64 -5.37
C GLY A 42 13.75 6.49 -5.53
N LEU A 43 13.44 5.65 -6.51
CA LEU A 43 14.22 4.49 -6.92
C LEU A 43 14.81 4.75 -8.31
N ILE A 44 16.11 4.58 -8.45
CA ILE A 44 16.83 4.71 -9.72
C ILE A 44 16.98 3.32 -10.35
N GLY A 45 16.67 3.20 -11.63
CA GLY A 45 16.78 1.96 -12.39
C GLY A 45 15.46 1.22 -12.53
N HIS A 46 15.52 0.00 -13.07
CA HIS A 46 14.35 -0.82 -13.38
C HIS A 46 14.20 -1.96 -12.37
N ILE A 47 12.98 -2.15 -11.86
CA ILE A 47 12.64 -3.30 -11.01
C ILE A 47 12.46 -4.54 -11.89
N SER A 48 13.40 -5.48 -11.82
CA SER A 48 13.34 -6.75 -12.54
C SER A 48 12.07 -7.55 -12.20
N PRO A 49 11.47 -8.32 -13.13
CA PRO A 49 10.32 -9.17 -12.84
C PRO A 49 10.53 -10.23 -11.74
N ILE A 50 11.79 -10.52 -11.39
CA ILE A 50 12.19 -11.44 -10.31
C ILE A 50 12.72 -10.71 -9.06
N SER A 51 12.42 -9.41 -8.93
CA SER A 51 12.85 -8.55 -7.82
C SER A 51 12.37 -9.06 -6.47
N SER A 52 13.25 -8.98 -5.47
CA SER A 52 12.92 -9.34 -4.08
C SER A 52 11.93 -8.37 -3.45
N LEU A 53 11.79 -7.14 -3.99
CA LEU A 53 10.79 -6.17 -3.53
C LEU A 53 9.36 -6.69 -3.66
N TYR A 54 9.10 -7.55 -4.63
CA TYR A 54 7.77 -8.13 -4.82
C TYR A 54 7.36 -9.10 -3.71
N GLU A 55 8.33 -9.66 -2.99
CA GLU A 55 8.12 -10.66 -1.93
C GLU A 55 8.08 -10.02 -0.53
N MET A 56 8.37 -8.72 -0.41
CA MET A 56 8.30 -8.00 0.87
C MET A 56 6.87 -7.97 1.41
N GLU A 57 6.71 -8.09 2.72
CA GLU A 57 5.39 -7.99 3.36
C GLU A 57 4.79 -6.58 3.17
N ARG A 58 5.64 -5.55 3.26
CA ARG A 58 5.26 -4.15 3.07
C ARG A 58 6.28 -3.40 2.22
N VAL A 59 5.77 -2.62 1.28
CA VAL A 59 6.58 -1.68 0.49
C VAL A 59 5.96 -0.28 0.52
N VAL A 60 6.80 0.72 0.70
CA VAL A 60 6.49 2.13 0.47
C VAL A 60 7.41 2.67 -0.61
N LEU A 61 6.83 3.16 -1.70
CA LEU A 61 7.56 3.81 -2.77
C LEU A 61 7.08 5.26 -2.88
N CYS A 62 7.96 6.19 -2.57
CA CYS A 62 7.77 7.61 -2.88
C CYS A 62 8.50 7.93 -4.19
N TYR A 63 7.88 8.73 -5.05
CA TYR A 63 8.48 9.15 -6.33
C TYR A 63 8.90 7.95 -7.19
N PHE A 64 8.02 6.96 -7.30
CA PHE A 64 8.28 5.81 -8.15
C PHE A 64 8.18 6.25 -9.62
N PRO A 65 9.22 6.06 -10.46
CA PRO A 65 9.24 6.59 -11.82
C PRO A 65 8.28 5.85 -12.78
N HIS A 66 7.67 4.76 -12.32
CA HIS A 66 6.72 3.95 -13.08
C HIS A 66 5.36 3.97 -12.39
N SER A 67 4.29 3.63 -13.12
CA SER A 67 2.97 3.49 -12.51
C SER A 67 2.98 2.43 -11.42
N PHE A 68 2.40 2.74 -10.26
CA PHE A 68 2.20 1.75 -9.19
C PHE A 68 1.42 0.50 -9.65
N LEU A 69 0.62 0.60 -10.71
CA LEU A 69 -0.10 -0.53 -11.30
C LEU A 69 0.85 -1.63 -11.76
N HIS A 70 1.97 -1.27 -12.37
CA HIS A 70 2.98 -2.21 -12.84
C HIS A 70 3.64 -2.93 -11.65
N PHE A 71 3.92 -2.19 -10.57
CA PHE A 71 4.47 -2.81 -9.36
C PHE A 71 3.48 -3.81 -8.74
N LEU A 72 2.20 -3.42 -8.61
CA LEU A 72 1.17 -4.26 -8.01
C LEU A 72 0.87 -5.55 -8.78
N GLN A 73 1.12 -5.59 -10.10
CA GLN A 73 0.95 -6.81 -10.90
C GLN A 73 1.87 -7.96 -10.47
N HIS A 74 3.05 -7.63 -9.94
CA HIS A 74 4.04 -8.60 -9.50
C HIS A 74 4.11 -8.74 -7.99
N PHE A 75 3.66 -7.72 -7.25
CA PHE A 75 3.72 -7.67 -5.80
C PHE A 75 2.86 -8.77 -5.13
N LYS A 76 3.51 -9.58 -4.29
CA LYS A 76 2.90 -10.69 -3.54
C LYS A 76 2.72 -10.40 -2.06
N GLY A 77 3.18 -9.24 -1.60
CA GLY A 77 3.05 -8.81 -0.21
C GLY A 77 1.64 -8.37 0.18
N LYS A 78 1.55 -7.80 1.39
CA LYS A 78 0.27 -7.45 2.03
C LYS A 78 -0.06 -5.97 1.95
N ILE A 79 0.95 -5.12 2.04
CA ILE A 79 0.79 -3.67 2.17
C ILE A 79 1.64 -2.96 1.13
N ALA A 80 1.00 -2.14 0.29
CA ALA A 80 1.70 -1.31 -0.67
C ALA A 80 1.27 0.16 -0.50
N VAL A 81 2.24 1.06 -0.50
CA VAL A 81 2.00 2.50 -0.34
C VAL A 81 2.75 3.25 -1.43
N PHE A 82 2.04 4.13 -2.12
CA PHE A 82 2.58 4.89 -3.24
C PHE A 82 2.28 6.38 -3.06
N PHE A 83 3.24 7.22 -3.41
CA PHE A 83 3.13 8.68 -3.32
C PHE A 83 3.43 9.34 -4.66
N ASN A 84 2.74 10.45 -4.92
CA ASN A 84 2.80 11.25 -6.13
C ASN A 84 2.34 10.48 -7.38
N GLU A 85 1.27 9.70 -7.22
CA GLU A 85 0.66 8.94 -8.30
C GLU A 85 -0.48 9.71 -8.98
N ALA A 86 -0.79 9.34 -10.22
CA ALA A 86 -1.90 9.91 -10.97
C ALA A 86 -3.26 9.30 -10.57
N GLU A 87 -4.31 10.12 -10.56
CA GLU A 87 -5.66 9.69 -10.17
C GLU A 87 -6.23 8.64 -11.13
N GLU A 88 -5.98 8.75 -12.44
CA GLU A 88 -6.51 7.81 -13.43
C GLU A 88 -6.06 6.36 -13.18
N HIS A 89 -4.85 6.18 -12.65
CA HIS A 89 -4.33 4.87 -12.29
C HIS A 89 -5.09 4.26 -11.12
N CYS A 90 -5.64 5.09 -10.22
CA CYS A 90 -6.43 4.61 -9.08
C CYS A 90 -7.74 3.95 -9.52
N TYR A 91 -8.41 4.48 -10.55
CA TYR A 91 -9.62 3.87 -11.11
C TYR A 91 -9.31 2.50 -11.74
N THR A 92 -8.25 2.45 -12.54
CA THR A 92 -7.77 1.20 -13.13
C THR A 92 -7.42 0.17 -12.06
N PHE A 93 -6.77 0.60 -10.97
CA PHE A 93 -6.47 -0.25 -9.83
C PHE A 93 -7.74 -0.83 -9.20
N LEU A 94 -8.74 0.00 -8.91
CA LEU A 94 -9.99 -0.47 -8.28
C LEU A 94 -10.68 -1.51 -9.16
N GLU A 95 -10.81 -1.26 -10.47
CA GLU A 95 -11.41 -2.20 -11.41
C GLU A 95 -10.69 -3.56 -11.43
N LYS A 96 -9.35 -3.53 -11.58
CA LYS A 96 -8.51 -4.74 -11.59
C LYS A 96 -8.56 -5.49 -10.27
N TRP A 97 -8.58 -4.77 -9.14
CA TRP A 97 -8.70 -5.37 -7.82
C TRP A 97 -10.03 -6.12 -7.66
N PHE A 98 -11.14 -5.55 -8.15
CA PHE A 98 -12.43 -6.24 -8.11
C PHE A 98 -12.54 -7.44 -9.05
N ARG A 99 -11.70 -7.50 -10.09
CA ARG A 99 -11.56 -8.68 -10.96
C ARG A 99 -10.64 -9.75 -10.38
N GLY A 100 -9.97 -9.48 -9.27
CA GLY A 100 -9.00 -10.41 -8.67
C GLY A 100 -7.68 -10.50 -9.45
N GLU A 101 -7.30 -9.45 -10.18
CA GLU A 101 -6.07 -9.45 -11.00
C GLU A 101 -4.79 -9.18 -10.19
N TYR A 102 -4.90 -8.95 -8.88
CA TYR A 102 -3.76 -8.74 -7.98
C TYR A 102 -3.64 -9.88 -6.96
N SER A 103 -2.47 -10.00 -6.34
CA SER A 103 -2.20 -11.00 -5.32
C SER A 103 -3.30 -11.09 -4.24
N ASP A 104 -3.69 -12.30 -3.89
CA ASP A 104 -4.64 -12.55 -2.80
C ASP A 104 -4.12 -12.10 -1.44
N ASN A 105 -2.80 -12.00 -1.29
CA ASN A 105 -2.20 -11.48 -0.07
C ASN A 105 -2.40 -9.97 0.10
N LEU A 106 -2.71 -9.22 -0.97
CA LEU A 106 -2.81 -7.78 -0.93
C LEU A 106 -4.00 -7.35 -0.06
N ARG A 107 -3.72 -6.85 1.14
CA ARG A 107 -4.72 -6.43 2.13
C ARG A 107 -4.87 -4.93 2.22
N HIS A 108 -3.83 -4.17 1.88
CA HIS A 108 -3.82 -2.74 2.06
C HIS A 108 -3.08 -2.05 0.92
N VAL A 109 -3.76 -1.09 0.29
CA VAL A 109 -3.15 -0.16 -0.66
C VAL A 109 -3.49 1.26 -0.23
N MET A 110 -2.47 2.11 -0.11
CA MET A 110 -2.66 3.55 -0.03
C MET A 110 -1.96 4.22 -1.19
N ILE A 111 -2.67 5.11 -1.85
CA ILE A 111 -2.16 5.92 -2.94
C ILE A 111 -2.35 7.38 -2.54
N GLN A 112 -1.29 8.17 -2.63
CA GLN A 112 -1.33 9.61 -2.41
C GLN A 112 -1.01 10.36 -3.70
N LEU A 113 -1.87 11.31 -4.07
CA LEU A 113 -1.67 12.22 -5.20
C LEU A 113 -0.61 13.30 -4.89
N PRO A 114 -0.09 14.01 -5.91
CA PRO A 114 0.79 15.16 -5.75
C PRO A 114 0.26 16.26 -4.82
N LEU A 115 1.13 17.20 -4.41
CA LEU A 115 0.88 18.20 -3.35
C LEU A 115 -0.34 19.11 -3.58
N PHE A 116 -0.78 19.28 -4.83
CA PHE A 116 -1.88 20.19 -5.19
C PHE A 116 -3.12 19.47 -5.75
N ASP A 117 -3.06 18.15 -5.85
CA ASP A 117 -4.13 17.35 -6.44
C ASP A 117 -5.02 16.75 -5.36
N HIS A 118 -6.30 16.56 -5.68
CA HIS A 118 -7.28 15.93 -4.81
C HIS A 118 -8.07 14.91 -5.62
N PHE A 119 -8.52 13.86 -4.95
CA PHE A 119 -9.44 12.92 -5.59
C PHE A 119 -10.75 13.62 -5.92
N ASN A 120 -11.30 13.36 -7.10
CA ASN A 120 -12.63 13.84 -7.46
C ASN A 120 -13.70 13.19 -6.57
N ASP A 121 -14.78 13.93 -6.34
CA ASP A 121 -15.91 13.44 -5.51
C ASP A 121 -16.60 12.21 -6.11
N ASP A 122 -16.44 11.98 -7.42
CA ASP A 122 -17.02 10.85 -8.14
C ASP A 122 -16.32 9.50 -7.87
N VAL A 123 -15.20 9.48 -7.13
CA VAL A 123 -14.50 8.24 -6.75
C VAL A 123 -15.45 7.23 -6.10
N TYR A 124 -16.30 7.68 -5.18
CA TYR A 124 -17.26 6.79 -4.49
C TYR A 124 -18.35 6.28 -5.44
N THR A 125 -18.80 7.12 -6.38
CA THR A 125 -19.77 6.75 -7.41
C THR A 125 -19.19 5.68 -8.33
N ARG A 126 -17.95 5.87 -8.82
CA ARG A 126 -17.25 4.90 -9.66
C ARG A 126 -16.93 3.60 -8.92
N PHE A 127 -16.61 3.69 -7.64
CA PHE A 127 -16.44 2.51 -6.79
C PHE A 127 -17.72 1.66 -6.74
N GLY A 128 -18.90 2.30 -6.73
CA GLY A 128 -20.19 1.62 -6.72
C GLY A 128 -20.42 0.80 -5.45
N GLY A 129 -19.83 1.23 -4.34
CA GLY A 129 -19.94 0.58 -3.04
C GLY A 129 -21.16 1.05 -2.23
N LYS A 130 -21.42 0.38 -1.12
CA LYS A 130 -22.43 0.76 -0.12
C LYS A 130 -21.76 1.47 1.05
N PRO A 131 -22.43 2.43 1.72
CA PRO A 131 -21.90 3.05 2.92
C PRO A 131 -21.63 2.02 4.04
N TRP A 132 -20.52 2.19 4.76
CA TRP A 132 -20.19 1.37 5.91
C TRP A 132 -20.99 1.78 7.15
N ASN A 133 -21.88 0.91 7.61
CA ASN A 133 -22.67 1.11 8.82
C ASN A 133 -21.94 0.60 10.07
N THR A 134 -21.33 1.51 10.83
CA THR A 134 -20.59 1.20 12.07
C THR A 134 -21.48 0.77 13.25
N LYS A 135 -22.82 0.82 13.13
CA LYS A 135 -23.73 0.24 14.14
C LYS A 135 -23.79 -1.27 14.04
N THR A 136 -23.61 -1.81 12.84
CA THR A 136 -23.74 -3.25 12.55
C THR A 136 -22.42 -3.89 12.10
N MET A 137 -21.39 -3.09 11.82
CA MET A 137 -20.07 -3.53 11.36
C MET A 137 -18.95 -2.95 12.24
N PRO A 138 -17.75 -3.55 12.25
CA PRO A 138 -16.63 -3.07 13.05
C PRO A 138 -16.33 -1.59 12.83
N LYS A 139 -16.04 -0.87 13.92
CA LYS A 139 -15.63 0.54 13.87
C LYS A 139 -14.21 0.73 13.37
N TRP A 140 -13.37 -0.29 13.53
CA TRP A 140 -11.95 -0.27 13.18
C TRP A 140 -11.62 -1.47 12.30
N TYR A 141 -10.76 -1.22 11.32
CA TYR A 141 -10.21 -2.29 10.50
C TYR A 141 -9.30 -3.21 11.35
N PRO A 142 -9.49 -4.54 11.31
CA PRO A 142 -8.64 -5.48 12.03
C PRO A 142 -7.20 -5.40 11.50
N HIS A 143 -6.24 -5.05 12.35
CA HIS A 143 -4.84 -4.92 11.96
C HIS A 143 -3.90 -5.40 13.06
N ASN A 144 -2.68 -5.74 12.67
CA ASN A 144 -1.58 -5.98 13.59
C ASN A 144 -0.79 -4.68 13.77
N GLU A 145 -0.75 -4.15 14.99
CA GLU A 145 -0.04 -2.90 15.29
C GLU A 145 1.42 -2.95 14.81
N LYS A 146 2.12 -4.08 14.96
CA LYS A 146 3.52 -4.23 14.51
C LYS A 146 3.71 -3.99 13.01
N THR A 147 2.70 -4.32 12.20
CA THR A 147 2.74 -4.14 10.74
C THR A 147 2.36 -2.71 10.33
N TYR A 148 1.65 -1.97 11.19
CA TYR A 148 1.08 -0.65 10.90
C TYR A 148 1.72 0.52 11.67
N CYS A 149 2.64 0.25 12.60
CA CYS A 149 3.29 1.23 13.49
C CYS A 149 4.25 2.27 12.83
N TYR A 150 4.20 2.49 11.52
CA TYR A 150 5.13 3.42 10.85
C TYR A 150 4.43 4.65 10.23
N GLU A 151 5.00 5.82 10.56
CA GLU A 151 4.79 7.26 10.25
C GLU A 151 3.74 7.73 9.22
N PHE A 152 3.32 6.92 8.26
CA PHE A 152 2.31 7.29 7.26
C PHE A 152 0.87 6.96 7.70
N TRP A 153 0.73 6.19 8.79
CA TRP A 153 -0.56 5.71 9.26
C TRP A 153 -0.97 6.40 10.56
N THR A 154 -1.85 7.39 10.47
CA THR A 154 -2.60 7.81 11.64
C THR A 154 -3.69 6.78 11.92
N ARG A 155 -3.98 6.52 13.20
CA ARG A 155 -5.07 5.62 13.63
C ARG A 155 -6.40 5.94 12.94
N SER A 156 -6.61 7.21 12.56
CA SER A 156 -7.79 7.67 11.80
C SER A 156 -7.95 7.02 10.41
N PHE A 157 -6.90 6.51 9.77
CA PHE A 157 -7.01 5.78 8.50
C PHE A 157 -7.60 4.38 8.67
N LEU A 158 -7.48 3.81 9.86
CA LEU A 158 -8.03 2.50 10.21
C LEU A 158 -9.47 2.60 10.74
N SER A 159 -9.98 3.83 10.93
CA SER A 159 -11.40 4.04 11.25
C SER A 159 -12.26 3.74 10.03
N CYS A 160 -13.27 2.91 10.24
CA CYS A 160 -14.27 2.54 9.25
C CYS A 160 -15.39 3.59 9.11
N GLU A 161 -15.36 4.67 9.90
CA GLU A 161 -16.34 5.75 9.79
C GLU A 161 -16.23 6.47 8.45
N ASN A 162 -17.38 6.82 7.87
CA ASN A 162 -17.51 7.50 6.59
C ASN A 162 -16.78 6.79 5.44
N THR A 163 -16.76 5.45 5.47
CA THR A 163 -16.17 4.63 4.40
C THR A 163 -17.25 3.96 3.56
N PHE A 164 -16.88 3.53 2.36
CA PHE A 164 -17.72 2.71 1.50
C PHE A 164 -17.13 1.31 1.40
N TYR A 165 -17.97 0.30 1.18
CA TYR A 165 -17.50 -1.05 0.95
C TYR A 165 -18.16 -1.70 -0.25
N LYS A 166 -17.45 -2.64 -0.85
CA LYS A 166 -17.95 -3.46 -1.95
C LYS A 166 -17.37 -4.86 -1.82
N LYS A 167 -18.21 -5.86 -2.05
CA LYS A 167 -17.81 -7.26 -2.06
C LYS A 167 -17.32 -7.62 -3.45
N ARG A 168 -16.16 -8.28 -3.52
CA ARG A 168 -15.61 -8.86 -4.75
C ARG A 168 -16.39 -10.13 -5.08
N GLU A 169 -16.80 -10.26 -6.33
CA GLU A 169 -17.69 -11.36 -6.74
C GLU A 169 -16.98 -12.71 -6.77
N SER A 170 -15.69 -12.72 -7.14
CA SER A 170 -14.91 -13.95 -7.34
C SER A 170 -14.67 -14.75 -6.06
N ASP A 171 -14.37 -14.08 -4.95
CA ASP A 171 -13.94 -14.73 -3.69
C ASP A 171 -14.73 -14.23 -2.46
N GLY A 172 -15.61 -13.26 -2.65
CA GLY A 172 -16.39 -12.67 -1.58
C GLY A 172 -15.62 -11.74 -0.63
N ARG A 173 -14.36 -11.41 -0.92
CA ARG A 173 -13.58 -10.44 -0.13
C ARG A 173 -14.25 -9.08 -0.16
N ILE A 174 -14.21 -8.39 0.97
CA ILE A 174 -14.74 -7.04 1.11
C ILE A 174 -13.59 -6.05 0.92
N ALA A 175 -13.73 -5.13 -0.01
CA ALA A 175 -12.93 -3.91 -0.07
C ALA A 175 -13.67 -2.80 0.66
N MET A 176 -12.99 -2.14 1.58
CA MET A 176 -13.35 -0.84 2.11
C MET A 176 -12.54 0.23 1.41
N LEU A 177 -13.21 1.27 0.95
CA LEU A 177 -12.62 2.43 0.32
C LEU A 177 -12.80 3.65 1.21
N LYS A 178 -11.70 4.35 1.43
CA LYS A 178 -11.67 5.64 2.12
C LYS A 178 -10.87 6.63 1.28
N VAL A 179 -11.46 7.80 1.05
CA VAL A 179 -10.79 8.92 0.39
C VAL A 179 -10.69 10.07 1.38
N THR A 180 -9.49 10.61 1.59
CA THR A 180 -9.26 11.76 2.47
C THR A 180 -8.34 12.76 1.78
N GLY A 181 -8.93 13.79 1.17
CA GLY A 181 -8.22 14.81 0.41
C GLY A 181 -7.44 14.19 -0.76
N ARG A 182 -6.13 14.05 -0.56
CA ARG A 182 -5.18 13.56 -1.59
C ARG A 182 -4.88 12.06 -1.49
N ARG A 183 -5.56 11.33 -0.60
CA ARG A 183 -5.29 9.92 -0.33
C ARG A 183 -6.49 9.05 -0.64
N LEU A 184 -6.23 7.96 -1.35
CA LEU A 184 -7.15 6.84 -1.50
C LEU A 184 -6.56 5.66 -0.75
N ILE A 185 -7.38 5.05 0.10
CA ILE A 185 -7.03 3.92 0.93
C ILE A 185 -8.02 2.80 0.64
N LEU A 186 -7.51 1.66 0.17
CA LEU A 186 -8.25 0.43 0.04
C LEU A 186 -7.78 -0.57 1.09
N LEU A 187 -8.72 -1.03 1.92
CA LEU A 187 -8.51 -2.06 2.95
C LEU A 187 -9.35 -3.29 2.59
N SER A 188 -8.75 -4.47 2.64
CA SER A 188 -9.43 -5.71 2.31
C SER A 188 -9.64 -6.61 3.52
N MET A 189 -10.88 -7.07 3.70
CA MET A 189 -11.25 -8.07 4.69
C MET A 189 -11.72 -9.35 3.99
N GLY A 190 -11.24 -10.50 4.45
CA GLY A 190 -11.59 -11.81 3.91
C GLY A 190 -10.54 -12.85 4.23
#